data_AF-A0A7R8VZC6-F1
#
_entry.id   AF-A0A7R8VZC6-F1
#
_cell.length_a   1.000
_cell.length_b   1.000
_cell.length_c   1.000
_cell.angle_alpha   90.00
_cell.angle_beta   90.00
_cell.angle_gamma   90.00
#
_symmetry.space_group_name_H-M   'P 1'
#
loop_
_entity.id
_entity.type
_entity.pdbx_description
1 polymer ?
#
loop_
_entity_poly.entity_id
_entity_poly.type
_entity_poly.pdbx_seq_one_letter_code
_entity_poly.pdbx_strand_id
1 'polypeptide(L)'
;MRCAHVDGSKIADIVPVDMVVNSLIATAWDVASAPDRNIAKVYAFTSGSRNQLIWKDLFKNLSDSAHVLPSVNCMYYLVMVLTKHLLLYRLCSILLELVPACFVDAVPYIRTGKHK
;
A
#
# COMPACT_ATOMS: atom_id res chain seq x y z
N MET A 1 5.95 -6.39 -4.19
CA MET A 1 6.63 -6.33 -2.89
C MET A 1 5.90 -7.27 -1.93
N ARG A 2 6.60 -8.25 -1.34
CA ARG A 2 6.02 -9.31 -0.49
C ARG A 2 6.35 -9.14 0.98
N CYS A 3 7.24 -8.21 1.32
CA CYS A 3 7.57 -7.87 2.69
C CYS A 3 7.57 -6.36 2.88
N ALA A 4 7.14 -5.91 4.05
CA ALA A 4 7.20 -4.51 4.42
C ALA A 4 7.79 -4.37 5.83
N HIS A 5 8.69 -3.40 6.01
CA HIS A 5 9.24 -3.03 7.31
C HIS A 5 8.24 -2.14 8.05
N VAL A 6 7.17 -2.75 8.54
CA VAL A 6 6.05 -2.08 9.21
C VAL A 6 5.66 -2.86 10.46
N ASP A 7 5.46 -2.15 11.56
CA ASP A 7 4.85 -2.72 12.76
C ASP A 7 3.33 -2.84 12.54
N GLY A 8 2.86 -4.07 12.37
CA GLY A 8 1.45 -4.39 12.12
C GLY A 8 0.51 -3.92 13.23
N SER A 9 1.01 -3.65 14.44
CA SER A 9 0.20 -3.16 15.57
C SER A 9 -0.04 -1.65 15.55
N LYS A 10 0.61 -0.91 14.66
CA LYS A 10 0.46 0.55 14.56
C LYS A 10 -0.76 0.92 13.72
N ILE A 11 -1.36 2.05 14.08
CA ILE A 11 -2.45 2.67 13.34
C ILE A 11 -1.93 3.10 11.96
N ALA A 12 -2.69 2.74 10.93
CA ALA A 12 -2.56 3.17 9.56
C ALA A 12 -3.55 4.33 9.33
N ASP A 13 -3.07 5.57 9.39
CA ASP A 13 -3.89 6.74 9.04
C ASP A 13 -3.94 6.88 7.52
N ILE A 14 -4.91 6.19 6.92
CA ILE A 14 -5.10 6.13 5.47
C ILE A 14 -6.50 6.60 5.15
N VAL A 15 -6.61 7.45 4.13
CA VAL A 15 -7.89 7.93 3.62
C VAL A 15 -7.93 7.72 2.10
N PRO A 16 -9.04 7.19 1.53
CA PRO A 16 -9.18 7.03 0.08
C PRO A 16 -9.08 8.39 -0.64
N VAL A 17 -8.37 8.41 -1.76
CA VAL A 17 -8.14 9.65 -2.54
C VAL A 17 -9.45 10.31 -2.97
N ASP A 18 -10.46 9.53 -3.34
CA ASP A 18 -11.77 10.06 -3.76
C ASP A 18 -12.47 10.82 -2.63
N MET A 19 -12.30 10.37 -1.38
CA MET A 19 -12.86 11.08 -0.23
C MET A 19 -12.11 12.40 0.01
N VAL A 20 -10.79 12.43 -0.23
CA VAL A 20 -10.00 13.66 -0.14
C VAL A 20 -10.49 14.67 -1.19
N VAL A 21 -10.70 14.23 -2.44
CA VAL A 21 -11.21 15.09 -3.52
C VAL A 21 -12.61 15.61 -3.19
N ASN A 22 -13.51 14.74 -2.73
CA ASN A 22 -14.85 15.15 -2.32
C ASN A 22 -14.81 16.16 -1.16
N SER A 23 -13.91 15.96 -0.18
CA SER A 23 -13.72 16.92 0.91
C SER A 23 -13.20 18.27 0.42
N LEU A 24 -12.33 18.28 -0.58
CA LEU A 24 -11.79 19.50 -1.17
C LEU A 24 -12.88 20.30 -1.91
N ILE A 25 -13.72 19.62 -2.69
CA ILE A 25 -14.84 20.26 -3.39
C ILE A 25 -15.84 20.83 -2.38
N ALA A 26 -16.17 20.07 -1.33
CA ALA A 26 -17.10 20.52 -0.29
C ALA A 26 -16.57 21.73 0.49
N THR A 27 -15.28 21.75 0.81
CA THR A 27 -14.66 22.89 1.51
C THR A 27 -14.56 24.13 0.61
N ALA A 28 -14.24 23.95 -0.68
CA ALA A 28 -14.29 25.05 -1.65
C ALA A 28 -15.70 25.66 -1.76
N TRP A 29 -16.73 24.82 -1.81
CA TRP A 29 -18.13 25.29 -1.80
C TRP A 29 -18.49 26.04 -0.51
N ASP A 30 -18.10 25.53 0.66
CA ASP A 30 -18.37 26.18 1.95
C ASP A 30 -17.67 27.55 2.09
N VAL A 31 -16.44 27.65 1.59
CA VAL A 31 -15.70 28.93 1.55
C VAL A 31 -16.36 29.92 0.59
N ALA A 32 -16.83 29.46 -0.58
CA ALA A 32 -17.52 30.31 -1.54
C ALA A 32 -18.91 30.76 -1.06
N SER A 33 -19.63 29.89 -0.34
CA SER A 33 -21.01 30.13 0.10
C SER A 33 -21.09 30.98 1.37
N ALA A 34 -20.10 30.91 2.24
CA ALA A 34 -20.01 31.72 3.46
C ALA A 34 -18.64 32.42 3.54
N PRO A 35 -18.43 33.46 2.71
CA PRO A 35 -17.17 34.17 2.63
C PRO A 35 -16.99 35.06 3.86
N ASP A 36 -16.49 34.48 4.95
CA ASP A 36 -16.01 35.26 6.09
C ASP A 36 -14.57 35.72 5.82
N ARG A 37 -14.42 36.99 5.44
CA ARG A 37 -13.12 37.56 5.03
C ARG A 37 -12.16 37.81 6.19
N ASN A 38 -12.65 37.73 7.42
CA ASN A 38 -11.87 38.04 8.61
C ASN A 38 -11.24 36.80 9.25
N ILE A 39 -11.65 35.59 8.86
CA ILE A 39 -11.19 34.33 9.46
C ILE A 39 -10.89 33.31 8.36
N ALA A 40 -9.63 32.88 8.27
CA ALA A 40 -9.26 31.76 7.41
C ALA A 40 -9.78 30.44 8.01
N LYS A 41 -10.69 29.76 7.30
CA LYS A 41 -11.18 28.43 7.70
C LYS A 41 -10.13 27.36 7.37
N VAL A 42 -9.79 26.53 8.34
CA VAL A 42 -8.85 25.41 8.19
C VAL A 42 -9.61 24.09 8.38
N TYR A 43 -9.54 23.21 7.38
CA TYR A 43 -10.19 21.90 7.43
C TYR A 43 -9.12 20.80 7.49
N ALA A 44 -9.18 19.98 8.53
CA ALA A 44 -8.34 18.79 8.65
C ALA A 44 -9.13 17.55 8.20
N PHE A 45 -8.57 16.79 7.26
CA PHE A 45 -9.16 15.55 6.77
C PHE A 45 -8.20 14.38 7.01
N THR A 46 -8.56 13.53 7.98
CA THR A 46 -7.79 12.37 8.46
C THR A 46 -8.78 11.26 8.80
N SER A 47 -8.33 9.99 8.83
CA SER A 47 -9.18 8.89 9.34
C SER A 47 -9.51 9.09 10.83
N GLY A 48 -8.65 9.83 11.55
CA GLY A 48 -8.87 10.26 12.93
C GLY A 48 -9.01 9.10 13.91
N SER A 49 -9.66 9.36 15.06
CA SER A 49 -9.97 8.34 16.07
C SER A 49 -11.23 7.53 15.81
N ARG A 50 -12.07 7.95 14.85
CA ARG A 50 -13.36 7.34 14.56
C ARG A 50 -13.27 6.07 13.73
N ASN A 51 -12.31 5.98 12.81
CA ASN A 51 -12.13 4.83 11.93
C ASN A 51 -10.66 4.40 11.89
N GLN A 52 -10.14 4.02 13.06
CA GLN A 52 -8.75 3.55 13.16
C GLN A 52 -8.63 2.14 12.60
N LEU A 53 -7.73 1.99 11.64
CA LEU A 53 -7.33 0.71 11.07
C LEU A 53 -5.87 0.48 11.41
N ILE A 54 -5.49 -0.72 11.86
CA ILE A 54 -4.08 -1.07 12.05
C ILE A 54 -3.53 -1.72 10.77
N TRP A 55 -2.22 -1.58 10.54
CA TRP A 55 -1.55 -2.12 9.35
C TRP A 55 -1.80 -3.62 9.16
N LYS A 56 -1.82 -4.39 10.25
CA LYS A 56 -2.09 -5.83 10.20
C LYS A 56 -3.46 -6.15 9.60
N ASP A 57 -4.50 -5.45 10.04
CA ASP A 57 -5.88 -5.69 9.59
C ASP A 57 -6.08 -5.19 8.17
N LEU A 58 -5.51 -4.04 7.82
CA LEU A 58 -5.50 -3.53 6.45
C LEU A 58 -4.94 -4.57 5.49
N PHE A 59 -3.72 -5.06 5.74
CA PHE A 59 -3.07 -5.98 4.83
C PHE A 59 -3.70 -7.36 4.82
N LYS A 60 -4.30 -7.80 5.93
CA LYS A 60 -5.12 -9.01 5.94
C LYS A 60 -6.33 -8.87 5.01
N ASN A 61 -7.10 -7.79 5.14
CA ASN A 61 -8.26 -7.54 4.28
C ASN A 61 -7.88 -7.40 2.80
N LEU A 62 -6.76 -6.73 2.52
CA LEU A 62 -6.21 -6.63 1.16
C LEU A 62 -5.78 -8.00 0.61
N SER A 63 -5.13 -8.84 1.42
CA SER A 63 -4.72 -10.19 1.01
C SER A 63 -5.93 -11.07 0.72
N ASP A 64 -6.94 -11.06 1.60
CA ASP A 64 -8.17 -11.83 1.43
C ASP A 64 -8.90 -11.42 0.13
N SER A 65 -8.97 -10.11 -0.14
CA SER A 65 -9.55 -9.58 -1.38
C SER A 65 -8.72 -9.95 -2.63
N ALA A 66 -7.39 -9.87 -2.52
CA ALA A 66 -6.48 -10.21 -3.60
C ALA A 66 -6.50 -11.71 -3.98
N HIS A 67 -6.84 -12.59 -3.03
CA HIS A 67 -7.00 -14.01 -3.31
C HIS A 67 -8.28 -14.34 -4.08
N VAL A 68 -9.33 -13.54 -3.87
CA VAL A 68 -10.59 -13.68 -4.62
C VAL A 68 -10.45 -13.10 -6.03
N LEU A 69 -9.71 -12.00 -6.18
CA LEU A 69 -9.53 -11.28 -7.44
C LEU A 69 -8.03 -11.14 -7.78
N PRO A 70 -7.37 -12.23 -8.22
CA PRO A 70 -5.96 -12.16 -8.61
C PRO A 70 -5.79 -11.35 -9.90
N SER A 71 -4.68 -10.62 -9.99
CA SER A 71 -4.30 -9.92 -11.22
C SER A 71 -3.95 -10.91 -12.33
N VAL A 72 -4.41 -10.63 -13.56
CA VAL A 72 -4.18 -11.50 -14.73
C VAL A 72 -2.69 -11.69 -15.03
N ASN A 73 -1.86 -10.70 -14.69
CA ASN A 73 -0.41 -10.71 -14.88
C ASN A 73 0.35 -11.11 -13.60
N CYS A 74 -0.32 -11.74 -12.65
CA CYS A 74 0.30 -12.13 -11.39
C CYS A 74 1.16 -13.39 -11.60
N MET A 75 2.48 -13.21 -11.60
CA MET A 75 3.43 -14.33 -11.76
C MET A 75 3.52 -15.24 -10.52
N TYR A 76 3.00 -14.81 -9.37
CA TYR A 76 3.18 -15.46 -8.08
C TYR A 76 2.06 -15.11 -7.11
N TYR A 77 1.73 -16.03 -6.21
CA TYR A 77 0.72 -15.80 -5.18
C TYR A 77 1.00 -14.54 -4.34
N LEU A 78 -0.04 -13.74 -4.09
CA LEU A 78 0.01 -12.49 -3.33
C LEU A 78 0.17 -12.80 -1.84
N VAL A 79 1.40 -12.88 -1.36
CA VAL A 79 1.71 -12.99 0.07
C VAL A 79 2.30 -11.67 0.56
N MET A 80 1.85 -11.21 1.73
CA MET A 80 2.46 -10.07 2.40
C MET A 80 2.87 -10.38 3.84
N VAL A 81 4.15 -10.15 4.14
CA VAL A 81 4.73 -10.31 5.47
C VAL A 81 5.07 -8.94 6.04
N LEU A 82 4.45 -8.60 7.17
CA LEU A 82 4.78 -7.41 7.94
C LEU A 82 5.78 -7.77 9.03
N THR A 83 6.87 -7.03 9.10
CA THR A 83 7.87 -7.21 10.15
C THR A 83 8.32 -5.87 10.69
N LYS A 84 8.47 -5.77 12.01
CA LYS A 84 9.04 -4.60 12.70
C LYS A 84 10.57 -4.58 12.69
N HIS A 85 11.21 -5.71 12.36
CA HIS A 85 12.66 -5.87 12.45
C HIS A 85 13.31 -5.70 11.07
N LEU A 86 14.24 -4.73 10.97
CA LEU A 86 14.93 -4.41 9.71
C LEU A 86 15.73 -5.59 9.16
N LEU A 87 16.38 -6.39 10.03
CA LEU A 87 17.17 -7.54 9.60
C LEU A 87 16.28 -8.63 8.99
N LEU A 88 15.17 -8.96 9.66
CA LEU A 88 14.20 -9.92 9.14
C LEU A 88 13.58 -9.42 7.84
N TYR A 89 13.24 -8.13 7.76
CA TYR A 89 12.77 -7.51 6.52
C TYR A 89 13.77 -7.71 5.38
N ARG A 90 15.05 -7.37 5.59
CA ARG A 90 16.10 -7.52 4.57
C ARG A 90 16.27 -8.97 4.12
N LEU A 91 16.30 -9.91 5.07
CA LEU A 91 16.39 -11.33 4.75
C LEU A 91 15.17 -11.78 3.92
N CYS A 92 13.97 -11.41 4.33
CA CYS A 92 12.75 -11.75 3.61
C CYS A 92 12.70 -11.09 2.23
N SER A 93 13.11 -9.83 2.07
CA SER A 93 13.18 -9.17 0.75
C SER A 93 14.16 -9.88 -0.18
N ILE A 94 15.33 -10.30 0.31
CA ILE A 94 16.29 -11.06 -0.52
C ILE A 94 15.68 -12.41 -0.92
N LEU A 95 15.16 -13.17 0.04
CA LEU A 95 14.69 -14.53 -0.20
C LEU A 95 13.37 -14.60 -0.98
N LEU A 96 12.45 -13.67 -0.74
CA LEU A 96 11.10 -13.68 -1.32
C LEU A 96 10.98 -12.81 -2.56
N GLU A 97 11.91 -11.89 -2.82
CA GLU A 97 11.85 -11.01 -4.00
C GLU A 97 13.07 -11.22 -4.90
N LEU A 98 14.28 -10.99 -4.40
CA LEU A 98 15.50 -10.99 -5.22
C LEU A 98 15.83 -12.38 -5.76
N VAL A 99 15.87 -13.40 -4.90
CA VAL A 99 16.24 -14.77 -5.30
C VAL A 99 15.28 -15.30 -6.39
N PRO A 100 13.94 -15.25 -6.23
CA PRO A 100 13.01 -15.66 -7.28
C PRO A 100 13.15 -14.84 -8.57
N ALA A 101 13.35 -13.52 -8.48
CA ALA A 101 13.56 -12.68 -9.66
C ALA A 101 14.81 -13.11 -10.44
N CYS A 102 15.93 -13.34 -9.74
CA CYS A 102 17.15 -13.84 -10.34
C CYS A 102 16.93 -15.20 -11.03
N PHE A 103 16.13 -16.10 -10.47
CA PHE A 103 15.81 -17.38 -11.12
C PHE A 103 14.98 -17.18 -12.40
N VAL A 104 13.95 -16.32 -12.35
CA VAL A 104 13.10 -16.02 -13.51
C VAL A 104 13.92 -15.40 -14.64
N ASP A 105 14.90 -14.56 -14.31
CA ASP A 105 15.76 -13.91 -15.31
C ASP A 105 16.88 -14.84 -15.83
N ALA A 106 17.49 -15.65 -14.94
CA ALA A 106 18.62 -16.51 -15.30
C ALA A 106 18.22 -17.76 -16.09
N VAL A 107 17.06 -18.36 -15.79
CA VAL A 107 16.63 -19.61 -16.45
C VAL A 107 16.49 -19.46 -17.97
N PRO A 108 15.83 -18.40 -18.50
CA PRO A 108 15.80 -18.14 -19.94
C PRO A 108 17.21 -17.91 -20.50
N TYR A 109 18.03 -17.08 -19.85
CA TYR A 109 19.39 -16.77 -20.29
C TYR A 109 20.27 -18.02 -20.44
N ILE A 110 20.15 -18.98 -19.51
CA ILE A 110 20.86 -20.25 -19.56
C ILE A 110 20.29 -21.17 -20.65
N ARG A 111 18.97 -21.20 -20.84
CA ARG A 111 18.29 -22.07 -21.83
C ARG A 111 18.48 -21.63 -23.28
N THR A 112 18.49 -20.34 -23.57
CA THR A 112 18.75 -19.80 -24.92
C THR A 112 20.23 -19.66 -25.23
N GLY A 113 21.10 -20.26 -24.39
CA GLY A 113 22.55 -20.16 -24.42
C GLY A 113 23.10 -19.79 -25.80
N LYS A 114 23.59 -18.56 -25.93
CA LYS A 114 24.36 -18.08 -27.08
C LYS A 114 23.82 -18.58 -28.44
N HIS A 115 22.57 -18.31 -28.79
CA HIS A 115 22.20 -18.26 -30.21
C HIS A 115 22.21 -16.81 -30.70
N LYS A 116 23.42 -16.39 -31.08
CA LYS A 116 23.81 -15.18 -31.83
C LYS A 116 23.53 -13.83 -31.19
#